data_AF-A0A117MEA2-F1
#
_entry.id   AF-A0A117MEA2-F1
#
_cell.length_a   1.000
_cell.length_b   1.000
_cell.length_c   1.000
_cell.angle_alpha   90.00
_cell.angle_beta   90.00
_cell.angle_gamma   90.00
#
_symmetry.space_group_name_H-M   'P 1'
#
loop_
_entity.id
_entity.type
_entity.pdbx_description
1 polymer ?
#
loop_
_entity_poly.entity_id
_entity_poly.type
_entity_poly.pdbx_seq_one_letter_code
_entity_poly.pdbx_strand_id
1 'polypeptide(L)'
;MKKDFNKLINTFKSSIKTWDYFVNWEKVFSSKEELEIILNKLNYLLGKEDLKKEFKRLYDSNPDIVKALPILLAVREKEIELF
;
A
#
# COMPACT_ATOMS: atom_id res chain seq x y z
N MET A 1 -15.30 -28.32 9.14
CA MET A 1 -15.46 -27.64 10.45
C MET A 1 -16.13 -26.29 10.21
N LYS A 2 -17.33 -26.04 10.75
CA LYS A 2 -18.05 -24.78 10.54
C LYS A 2 -17.40 -23.71 11.43
N LYS A 3 -16.90 -22.62 10.84
CA LYS A 3 -16.35 -21.49 11.60
C LYS A 3 -17.52 -20.76 12.28
N ASP A 4 -17.58 -20.78 13.60
CA ASP A 4 -18.56 -20.04 14.39
C ASP A 4 -17.94 -18.73 14.89
N PHE A 5 -18.13 -17.67 14.09
CA PHE A 5 -17.61 -16.35 14.40
C PHE A 5 -18.28 -15.72 15.63
N ASN A 6 -19.50 -16.12 15.97
CA ASN A 6 -20.18 -15.61 17.16
C ASN A 6 -19.47 -16.09 18.43
N LYS A 7 -19.02 -17.35 18.44
CA LYS A 7 -18.20 -17.88 19.55
C LYS A 7 -16.88 -17.15 19.69
N LEU A 8 -16.24 -16.74 18.60
CA LEU A 8 -14.99 -15.97 18.61
C LEU A 8 -15.21 -14.55 19.17
N ILE A 9 -16.26 -13.85 18.72
CA ILE A 9 -16.56 -12.49 19.19
C ILE A 9 -16.87 -12.50 20.69
N ASN A 10 -17.60 -13.51 21.17
CA ASN A 10 -17.96 -13.64 22.59
C ASN A 10 -16.78 -13.93 23.53
N THR A 11 -15.60 -14.32 23.04
CA THR A 11 -14.41 -14.51 23.88
C THR A 11 -13.55 -13.26 24.01
N PHE A 12 -13.87 -12.17 23.28
CA PHE A 12 -13.11 -10.93 23.36
C PHE A 12 -13.31 -10.24 24.71
N LYS A 13 -12.21 -9.80 25.33
CA LYS A 13 -12.24 -9.01 26.56
C LYS A 13 -12.15 -7.53 26.22
N SER A 14 -12.86 -6.70 26.98
CA SER A 14 -12.66 -5.25 26.92
C SER A 14 -11.21 -4.92 27.28
N SER A 15 -10.61 -4.03 26.49
CA SER A 15 -9.23 -3.58 26.65
C SER A 15 -9.21 -2.07 26.58
N ILE A 16 -8.47 -1.44 27.49
CA ILE A 16 -8.18 0.01 27.42
C ILE A 16 -7.16 0.33 26.32
N LYS A 17 -6.53 -0.69 25.72
CA LYS A 17 -5.59 -0.54 24.61
C LYS A 17 -6.40 -0.34 23.32
N THR A 18 -6.40 0.87 22.81
CA THR A 18 -6.91 1.19 21.47
C THR A 18 -5.94 0.66 20.41
N TRP A 19 -6.33 0.70 19.14
CA TRP A 19 -5.45 0.29 18.04
C TRP A 19 -4.15 1.11 17.98
N ASP A 20 -4.18 2.35 18.45
CA ASP A 20 -3.02 3.23 18.57
C ASP A 20 -1.94 2.68 19.52
N TYR A 21 -2.33 1.79 20.44
CA TYR A 21 -1.36 1.08 21.28
C TYR A 21 -0.50 0.11 20.48
N PHE A 22 -1.04 -0.47 19.40
CA PHE A 22 -0.37 -1.49 18.59
C PHE A 22 0.28 -0.93 17.34
N VAL A 23 -0.21 0.21 16.84
CA VAL A 23 0.22 0.82 15.58
C VAL A 23 0.50 2.28 15.80
N ASN A 24 1.70 2.72 15.41
CA ASN A 24 2.00 4.16 15.31
C ASN A 24 1.32 4.72 14.05
N TRP A 25 0.10 5.23 14.23
CA TRP A 25 -0.68 5.79 13.13
C TRP A 25 -0.11 7.07 12.55
N GLU A 26 0.55 7.91 13.35
CA GLU A 26 1.24 9.10 12.85
C GLU A 26 2.30 8.73 11.82
N LYS A 27 3.08 7.68 12.09
CA LYS A 27 4.06 7.13 11.13
C LYS A 27 3.41 6.58 9.87
N VAL A 28 2.22 5.97 9.99
CA VAL A 28 1.48 5.44 8.84
C VAL A 28 0.94 6.58 7.97
N PHE A 29 0.44 7.64 8.60
CA PHE A 29 -0.17 8.78 7.90
C PHE A 29 0.87 9.82 7.43
N SER A 30 2.04 9.93 8.06
CA SER A 30 3.10 10.85 7.62
C SER A 30 3.65 10.52 6.24
N SER A 31 3.56 9.25 5.81
CA SER A 31 3.92 8.82 4.45
C SER A 31 2.78 8.95 3.42
N LYS A 32 1.57 9.33 3.87
CA LYS A 32 0.37 9.28 3.02
C LYS A 32 0.42 10.31 1.90
N GLU A 33 0.84 11.55 2.19
CA GLU A 33 0.81 12.65 1.22
C GLU A 33 1.76 12.40 0.03
N GLU A 34 3.00 11.98 0.29
CA GLU A 34 3.96 11.64 -0.77
C GLU A 34 3.45 10.46 -1.61
N LEU A 35 2.91 9.42 -0.95
CA LEU A 35 2.39 8.25 -1.63
C LEU A 35 1.14 8.58 -2.46
N GLU A 36 0.26 9.44 -1.96
CA GLU A 36 -0.94 9.90 -2.68
C GLU A 36 -0.57 10.64 -3.97
N ILE A 37 0.42 11.53 -3.93
CA ILE A 37 0.93 12.21 -5.13
C ILE A 37 1.46 11.20 -6.14
N ILE A 38 2.27 10.22 -5.69
CA ILE A 38 2.82 9.18 -6.56
C ILE A 38 1.72 8.33 -7.19
N LEU A 39 0.73 7.89 -6.41
CA LEU A 39 -0.40 7.09 -6.90
C LEU A 39 -1.23 7.88 -7.93
N ASN A 40 -1.41 9.18 -7.72
CA ASN A 40 -2.07 10.05 -8.71
C ASN A 40 -1.28 10.17 -10.01
N LYS A 41 0.05 10.20 -9.97
CA LYS A 41 0.87 10.10 -11.19
C LYS A 41 0.66 8.77 -11.90
N LEU A 42 0.59 7.66 -11.16
CA LEU A 42 0.35 6.33 -11.73
C LEU A 42 -1.06 6.18 -12.32
N ASN A 43 -2.06 6.94 -11.84
CA ASN A 43 -3.40 6.97 -12.44
C ASN A 43 -3.38 7.42 -13.91
N TYR A 44 -2.34 8.13 -14.36
CA TYR A 44 -2.12 8.40 -15.78
C TYR A 44 -2.15 7.14 -16.66
N LEU A 45 -1.71 6.00 -16.13
CA LEU A 45 -1.61 4.74 -16.86
C LEU A 45 -2.97 4.04 -17.03
N LEU A 46 -4.00 4.46 -16.29
CA LEU A 46 -5.33 3.89 -16.41
C LEU A 46 -5.91 4.18 -17.81
N GLY A 47 -6.38 3.11 -18.48
CA GLY A 47 -6.97 3.21 -19.81
C GLY A 47 -5.97 3.41 -20.97
N LYS A 48 -4.66 3.26 -20.74
CA LYS A 48 -3.66 3.24 -21.82
C LYS A 48 -3.64 1.89 -22.53
N GLU A 49 -3.56 1.93 -23.86
CA GLU A 49 -3.49 0.73 -24.69
C GLU A 49 -2.14 0.00 -24.54
N ASP A 50 -1.03 0.75 -24.59
CA ASP A 50 0.32 0.22 -24.36
C ASP A 50 0.85 0.69 -23.00
N LEU A 51 0.54 -0.09 -21.97
CA LEU A 51 0.95 0.19 -20.60
C LEU A 51 2.49 0.28 -20.47
N LYS A 52 3.24 -0.58 -21.18
CA LYS A 52 4.70 -0.66 -21.04
C LYS A 52 5.38 0.60 -21.59
N LYS A 53 4.97 1.03 -22.78
CA LYS A 53 5.49 2.26 -23.39
C LYS A 53 5.15 3.49 -22.55
N GLU A 54 3.90 3.62 -22.13
CA GLU A 54 3.47 4.79 -21.35
C GLU A 54 4.05 4.77 -19.93
N PHE A 55 4.25 3.59 -19.32
CA PHE A 55 4.98 3.48 -18.06
C PHE A 55 6.43 3.94 -18.20
N LYS A 56 7.13 3.51 -19.26
CA LYS A 56 8.51 3.95 -19.51
C LYS A 56 8.60 5.48 -19.65
N ARG A 57 7.70 6.05 -20.43
CA ARG A 57 7.59 7.51 -20.60
C ARG A 57 7.28 8.24 -19.28
N LEU A 58 6.37 7.69 -18.48
CA LEU A 58 6.05 8.26 -17.17
C LEU A 58 7.26 8.18 -16.22
N TYR A 59 7.96 7.06 -16.21
CA TYR A 59 9.16 6.85 -15.41
C TYR A 59 10.29 7.81 -15.80
N ASP A 60 10.53 8.01 -17.10
CA ASP A 60 11.58 8.91 -17.60
C ASP A 60 11.39 10.36 -17.11
N SER A 61 10.13 10.77 -16.87
CA SER A 61 9.79 12.11 -16.35
C SER A 61 9.60 12.17 -14.84
N ASN A 62 9.22 11.06 -14.21
CA ASN A 62 8.87 10.96 -12.80
C ASN A 62 9.44 9.65 -12.23
N PRO A 63 10.76 9.57 -11.98
CA PRO A 63 11.38 8.33 -11.51
C PRO A 63 10.93 7.95 -10.10
N ASP A 64 10.36 8.88 -9.33
CA ASP A 64 9.82 8.66 -7.99
C ASP A 64 8.63 7.69 -7.95
N ILE A 65 7.96 7.46 -9.09
CA ILE A 65 6.79 6.57 -9.15
C ILE A 65 7.10 5.13 -8.70
N VAL A 66 8.35 4.69 -8.82
CA VAL A 66 8.76 3.33 -8.43
C VAL A 66 8.71 3.12 -6.92
N LYS A 67 8.74 4.19 -6.12
CA LYS A 67 8.62 4.10 -4.66
C LYS A 67 7.29 3.51 -4.21
N ALA A 68 6.23 3.60 -5.03
CA ALA A 68 4.94 2.98 -4.73
C ALA A 68 4.89 1.49 -5.06
N LEU A 69 5.81 0.96 -5.88
CA LEU A 69 5.79 -0.44 -6.32
C LEU A 69 5.88 -1.43 -5.15
N PRO A 70 6.76 -1.26 -4.14
CA PRO A 70 6.78 -2.17 -3.01
C PRO A 70 5.43 -2.30 -2.29
N ILE A 71 4.76 -1.17 -2.08
CA ILE A 71 3.45 -1.12 -1.41
C ILE A 71 2.38 -1.78 -2.27
N LEU A 72 2.36 -1.50 -3.58
CA LEU A 72 1.40 -2.10 -4.52
C LEU A 72 1.60 -3.61 -4.68
N LEU A 73 2.84 -4.08 -4.59
CA LEU A 73 3.20 -5.50 -4.63
C LEU A 73 3.14 -6.19 -3.27
N ALA A 74 2.75 -5.45 -2.21
CA ALA A 74 2.74 -5.92 -0.83
C ALA A 74 4.09 -6.50 -0.34
N VAL A 75 5.21 -5.97 -0.85
CA VAL A 75 6.56 -6.32 -0.41
C VAL A 75 7.13 -5.22 0.49
N ARG A 76 7.89 -5.65 1.50
CA ARG A 76 8.55 -4.73 2.45
C ARG A 76 9.95 -4.31 1.99
N GLU A 77 10.53 -5.06 1.08
CA GLU A 77 11.85 -4.82 0.52
C GLU A 77 11.83 -3.60 -0.39
N LYS A 78 12.86 -2.75 -0.28
CA LYS A 78 13.02 -1.57 -1.14
C LYS A 78 13.73 -1.89 -2.45
N GLU A 79 14.38 -3.05 -2.51
CA GLU A 79 15.07 -3.58 -3.68
C GLU A 79 14.37 -4.87 -4.05
N ILE A 80 13.98 -4.99 -5.31
CA ILE A 80 13.30 -6.19 -5.83
C ILE A 80 14.29 -6.85 -6.78
N GLU A 81 14.75 -8.06 -6.43
CA GLU A 81 15.54 -8.88 -7.33
C GLU A 81 14.65 -9.37 -8.47
N LEU A 82 15.07 -9.10 -9.70
CA LEU A 82 14.42 -9.61 -10.91
C LEU A 82 15.27 -10.78 -11.41
N PHE A 83 14.70 -11.98 -11.41
CA PHE A 83 15.29 -13.20 -11.99
C PHE A 83 14.95 -13.33 -13.48
#